data_AF-A0A7V0JRN0-F1
#
_entry.id   AF-A0A7V0JRN0-F1
#
_cell.length_a   1.000
_cell.length_b   1.000
_cell.length_c   1.000
_cell.angle_alpha   90.00
_cell.angle_beta   90.00
_cell.angle_gamma   90.00
#
_symmetry.space_group_name_H-M   'P 1'
#
loop_
_entity.id
_entity.type
_entity.pdbx_description
1 polymer ?
#
loop_
_entity_poly.entity_id
_entity_poly.type
_entity_poly.pdbx_seq_one_letter_code
_entity_poly.pdbx_strand_id
1 'polypeptide(L)'
;RKVEFETYNMRCRFALRFAELKDETGATVARADTVREAFNSPFRPFILASTSIGQEGLDFHTWCHSVIHWNLPSNPVDLEQREGRIHRYKGHAIRKNVAKSYGLSALKGAWDRNGDPWSFMFELAKRDRPSGASDLVPYWLYEIEGGAQIERRVPLLAFSREVPHFHRLKRMLAVYRLVFGQPRQEDLLEYLTNQMNNTFSESDLSQWQISLEPPIE
;
A
#
# COMPACT_ATOMS: atom_id res chain seq x y z
N ARG A 1 16.97 -3.19 40.63
CA ARG A 1 16.55 -4.61 40.54
C ARG A 1 16.92 -5.06 39.12
N LYS A 2 17.90 -5.96 38.97
CA LYS A 2 18.36 -6.43 37.64
C LYS A 2 17.36 -7.50 37.19
N VAL A 3 16.74 -7.33 36.03
CA VAL A 3 15.84 -8.34 35.45
C VAL A 3 16.72 -9.26 34.62
N GLU A 4 16.84 -10.52 35.04
CA GLU A 4 17.50 -11.56 34.25
C GLU A 4 16.45 -12.19 33.34
N PHE A 5 16.71 -12.16 32.04
CA PHE A 5 15.87 -12.81 31.03
C PHE A 5 16.50 -14.16 30.70
N GLU A 6 15.81 -15.26 31.01
CA GLU A 6 16.19 -16.57 30.52
C GLU A 6 15.84 -16.70 29.04
N THR A 7 16.82 -17.07 28.22
CA THR A 7 16.61 -17.32 26.79
C THR A 7 15.91 -18.66 26.57
N TYR A 8 14.72 -18.63 25.98
CA TYR A 8 13.95 -19.81 25.59
C TYR A 8 14.02 -20.02 24.06
N ASN A 9 14.47 -21.19 23.63
CA ASN A 9 14.50 -21.57 22.20
C ASN A 9 13.42 -22.61 21.90
N MET A 10 12.57 -22.31 20.92
CA MET A 10 11.57 -23.25 20.39
C MET A 10 11.75 -23.44 18.89
N ARG A 11 11.53 -24.67 18.42
CA ARG A 11 11.55 -24.96 16.98
C ARG A 11 10.30 -24.36 16.33
N CYS A 12 10.44 -23.22 15.66
CA CYS A 12 9.36 -22.59 14.93
C CYS A 12 9.25 -23.15 13.51
N ARG A 13 8.07 -23.67 13.13
CA ARG A 13 7.77 -24.14 11.76
C ARG A 13 6.86 -23.19 10.97
N PHE A 14 6.32 -22.17 11.64
CA PHE A 14 5.28 -21.29 11.09
C PHE A 14 5.70 -19.82 11.02
N ALA A 15 6.85 -19.46 11.58
CA ALA A 15 7.42 -18.13 11.47
C ALA A 15 8.85 -18.22 10.95
N LEU A 16 9.17 -17.32 10.03
CA LEU A 16 10.50 -17.16 9.45
C LEU A 16 10.99 -15.76 9.82
N ARG A 17 12.27 -15.66 10.20
CA ARG A 17 12.88 -14.37 10.49
C ARG A 17 13.15 -13.63 9.18
N PHE A 18 12.57 -12.45 9.03
CA PHE A 18 12.88 -11.53 7.94
C PHE A 18 14.07 -10.64 8.34
N ALA A 19 15.28 -11.18 8.24
CA ALA A 19 16.54 -10.47 8.50
C ALA A 19 17.68 -11.14 7.73
N GLU A 20 18.75 -10.39 7.48
CA GLU A 20 20.02 -10.99 7.05
C GLU A 20 20.54 -11.90 8.16
N LEU A 21 20.78 -13.16 7.83
CA LEU A 21 21.39 -14.13 8.72
C LEU A 21 22.72 -14.54 8.10
N LYS A 22 23.80 -14.39 8.86
CA LYS A 22 25.10 -14.94 8.49
C LYS A 22 25.15 -16.39 8.98
N ASP A 23 25.55 -17.30 8.11
CA ASP A 23 25.85 -18.69 8.45
C ASP A 23 27.11 -18.76 9.34
N GLU A 24 27.37 -19.91 9.96
CA GLU A 24 28.55 -20.18 10.80
C GLU A 24 29.87 -19.98 10.01
N THR A 25 29.81 -20.10 8.69
CA THR A 25 30.90 -19.85 7.74
C THR A 25 31.08 -18.37 7.38
N GLY A 26 30.27 -17.47 7.92
CA GLY A 26 30.25 -16.05 7.58
C GLY A 26 29.54 -15.71 6.26
N ALA A 27 29.01 -16.70 5.55
CA ALA A 27 28.23 -16.50 4.33
C ALA A 27 26.87 -15.89 4.67
N THR A 28 26.50 -14.77 4.03
CA THR A 28 25.18 -14.17 4.17
C THR A 28 24.14 -15.10 3.53
N VAL A 29 23.34 -15.78 4.35
CA VAL A 29 22.20 -16.57 3.86
C VAL A 29 21.12 -15.56 3.48
N ALA A 30 20.87 -15.43 2.18
CA ALA A 30 19.88 -14.55 1.55
C ALA A 30 18.42 -14.92 1.89
N ARG A 31 18.09 -15.02 3.18
CA ARG A 31 16.77 -15.39 3.69
C ARG A 31 15.72 -14.29 3.49
N ALA A 32 16.12 -13.03 3.41
CA ALA A 32 15.18 -11.92 3.24
C ALA A 32 14.50 -11.95 1.87
N ASP A 33 15.27 -12.11 0.78
CA ASP A 33 14.71 -12.16 -0.58
C ASP A 33 13.81 -13.37 -0.79
N THR A 34 14.20 -14.56 -0.30
CA THR A 34 13.34 -15.75 -0.38
C THR A 34 12.03 -15.56 0.40
N VAL A 35 12.07 -14.98 1.60
CA VAL A 35 10.86 -14.70 2.38
C VAL A 35 9.98 -13.66 1.66
N ARG A 36 10.59 -12.64 1.03
CA ARG A 36 9.88 -11.65 0.21
C ARG A 36 9.20 -12.30 -0.98
N GLU A 37 9.91 -13.11 -1.76
CA GLU A 37 9.36 -13.82 -2.92
C GLU A 37 8.22 -14.74 -2.52
N ALA A 38 8.39 -15.47 -1.42
CA ALA A 38 7.33 -16.33 -0.87
C ALA A 38 6.09 -15.52 -0.44
N PHE A 39 6.28 -14.38 0.22
CA PHE A 39 5.17 -13.48 0.62
C PHE A 39 4.49 -12.84 -0.60
N ASN A 40 5.23 -12.57 -1.68
CA ASN A 40 4.71 -12.12 -2.98
C ASN A 40 4.17 -13.27 -3.85
N SER A 41 3.73 -14.35 -3.22
CA SER A 41 3.13 -15.50 -3.89
C SER A 41 1.80 -15.86 -3.18
N PRO A 42 0.96 -16.72 -3.77
CA PRO A 42 -0.25 -17.22 -3.10
C PRO A 42 0.06 -18.20 -1.94
N PHE A 43 1.34 -18.46 -1.64
CA PHE A 43 1.77 -19.42 -0.63
C PHE A 43 2.27 -18.71 0.65
N ARG A 44 2.56 -19.51 1.67
CA ARG A 44 3.07 -19.00 2.96
C ARG A 44 4.44 -18.33 2.78
N PRO A 45 4.76 -17.30 3.58
CA PRO A 45 3.98 -16.75 4.69
C PRO A 45 2.87 -15.79 4.25
N PHE A 46 1.80 -15.67 5.06
CA PHE A 46 0.68 -14.74 4.79
C PHE A 46 0.77 -13.42 5.58
N ILE A 47 1.69 -13.34 6.54
CA ILE A 47 1.93 -12.15 7.35
C ILE A 47 3.43 -11.90 7.32
N LEU A 48 3.82 -10.68 7.00
CA LEU A 48 5.19 -10.20 7.07
C LEU A 48 5.26 -9.06 8.08
N ALA A 49 6.02 -9.26 9.15
CA ALA A 49 6.35 -8.22 10.10
C ALA A 49 7.78 -7.74 9.84
N SER A 50 7.97 -6.42 9.77
CA SER A 50 9.27 -5.83 9.46
C SER A 50 9.39 -4.46 10.12
N THR A 51 10.63 -4.01 10.35
CA THR A 51 10.97 -2.73 10.95
C THR A 51 11.54 -1.78 9.89
N SER A 52 11.71 -0.50 10.25
CA SER A 52 12.22 0.55 9.35
C SER A 52 13.63 0.34 8.81
N ILE A 53 14.42 -0.61 9.36
CA ILE A 53 15.86 -0.75 9.10
C ILE A 53 16.19 -1.55 7.82
N GLY A 54 15.21 -2.21 7.18
CA GLY A 54 15.50 -3.15 6.07
C GLY A 54 14.53 -3.09 4.90
N GLN A 55 14.02 -1.90 4.56
CA GLN A 55 12.87 -1.82 3.66
C GLN A 55 13.00 -0.89 2.45
N GLU A 56 14.06 -0.11 2.22
CA GLU A 56 14.11 0.67 0.96
C GLU A 56 14.01 -0.25 -0.28
N GLY A 57 13.15 0.10 -1.24
CA GLY A 57 12.99 -0.63 -2.50
C GLY A 57 12.16 -1.93 -2.48
N LEU A 58 11.45 -2.26 -1.40
CA LEU A 58 10.61 -3.48 -1.35
C LEU A 58 9.15 -3.24 -1.76
N ASP A 59 8.68 -4.06 -2.70
CA ASP A 59 7.30 -4.07 -3.20
C ASP A 59 6.55 -5.34 -2.78
N PHE A 60 5.34 -5.16 -2.25
CA PHE A 60 4.47 -6.22 -1.74
C PHE A 60 3.08 -6.25 -2.40
N HIS A 61 2.83 -5.34 -3.34
CA HIS A 61 1.53 -5.12 -3.97
C HIS A 61 0.94 -6.32 -4.69
N THR A 62 1.73 -7.32 -5.10
CA THR A 62 1.25 -8.45 -5.90
C THR A 62 0.24 -9.32 -5.14
N TRP A 63 0.55 -9.62 -3.87
CA TRP A 63 -0.26 -10.49 -3.01
C TRP A 63 -0.69 -9.85 -1.68
N CYS A 64 -0.33 -8.58 -1.45
CA CYS A 64 -0.73 -7.84 -0.27
C CYS A 64 -1.62 -6.64 -0.63
N HIS A 65 -2.71 -6.47 0.14
CA HIS A 65 -3.59 -5.30 0.09
C HIS A 65 -3.92 -4.77 1.49
N SER A 66 -3.27 -5.26 2.54
CA SER A 66 -3.51 -4.84 3.92
C SER A 66 -2.19 -4.52 4.61
N VAL A 67 -2.08 -3.32 5.16
CA VAL A 67 -0.92 -2.89 5.95
C VAL A 67 -1.39 -2.53 7.36
N ILE A 68 -0.64 -3.02 8.36
CA ILE A 68 -0.85 -2.68 9.75
C ILE A 68 0.32 -1.82 10.20
N HIS A 69 0.05 -0.56 10.53
CA HIS A 69 1.05 0.34 11.09
C HIS A 69 1.09 0.14 12.61
N TRP A 70 1.97 -0.76 13.07
CA TRP A 70 2.12 -1.02 14.50
C TRP A 70 2.60 0.21 15.27
N ASN A 71 3.56 0.95 14.69
CA ASN A 71 4.01 2.25 15.19
C ASN A 71 3.80 3.30 14.09
N LEU A 72 3.16 4.41 14.45
CA LEU A 72 2.96 5.53 13.53
C LEU A 72 4.28 6.28 13.28
N PRO A 73 4.63 6.59 12.01
CA PRO A 73 5.76 7.46 11.73
C PRO A 73 5.49 8.89 12.22
N SER A 74 6.56 9.67 12.41
CA SER A 74 6.45 11.07 12.83
C SER A 74 6.05 12.00 11.68
N ASN A 75 6.37 11.64 10.44
CA ASN A 75 6.11 12.43 9.25
C ASN A 75 5.17 11.70 8.27
N PRO A 76 4.39 12.44 7.45
CA PRO A 76 3.46 11.86 6.48
C PRO A 76 4.15 11.16 5.30
N VAL A 77 5.37 11.58 4.95
CA VAL A 77 6.13 11.02 3.82
C VAL A 77 6.45 9.54 4.08
N ASP A 78 6.94 9.22 5.27
CA ASP A 78 7.23 7.85 5.71
C ASP A 78 5.97 6.99 5.71
N LEU A 79 4.82 7.57 6.07
CA LEU A 79 3.55 6.85 6.01
C LEU A 79 3.20 6.51 4.56
N GLU A 80 3.27 7.49 3.66
CA GLU A 80 3.01 7.30 2.23
C GLU A 80 3.97 6.28 1.61
N GLN A 81 5.28 6.37 1.92
CA GLN A 81 6.30 5.42 1.43
C GLN A 81 6.06 3.99 1.95
N ARG A 82 5.60 3.83 3.20
CA ARG A 82 5.20 2.52 3.74
C ARG A 82 4.00 1.94 3.00
N GLU A 83 2.97 2.75 2.76
CA GLU A 83 1.76 2.33 2.05
C GLU A 83 2.00 2.09 0.56
N GLY A 84 2.91 2.85 -0.04
CA GLY A 84 3.34 2.73 -1.44
C GLY A 84 3.95 1.35 -1.77
N ARG A 85 4.30 0.54 -0.78
CA ARG A 85 4.76 -0.85 -0.97
C ARG A 85 3.65 -1.77 -1.46
N ILE A 86 2.41 -1.49 -1.06
CA ILE A 86 1.22 -2.28 -1.43
C ILE A 86 0.35 -1.53 -2.44
N HIS A 87 0.43 -0.20 -2.46
CA HIS A 87 -0.29 0.64 -3.41
C HIS A 87 0.55 0.89 -4.66
N ARG A 88 0.53 -0.07 -5.59
CA ARG A 88 1.23 -0.02 -6.88
C ARG A 88 0.33 -0.42 -8.03
N TYR A 89 0.80 -0.13 -9.25
CA TYR A 89 0.24 -0.59 -10.52
C TYR A 89 -0.13 -2.09 -10.47
N LYS A 90 -1.37 -2.41 -10.87
CA LYS A 90 -1.95 -3.76 -10.84
C LYS A 90 -1.83 -4.45 -9.46
N GLY A 91 -1.89 -3.68 -8.37
CA GLY A 91 -1.87 -4.18 -7.01
C GLY A 91 -2.98 -5.19 -6.70
N HIS A 92 -2.84 -5.87 -5.57
CA HIS A 92 -3.67 -7.03 -5.25
C HIS A 92 -5.16 -6.69 -5.13
N ALA A 93 -5.51 -5.54 -4.53
CA ALA A 93 -6.91 -5.10 -4.45
C ALA A 93 -7.53 -4.91 -5.85
N ILE A 94 -6.78 -4.29 -6.77
CA ILE A 94 -7.18 -4.08 -8.17
C ILE A 94 -7.38 -5.43 -8.85
N ARG A 95 -6.41 -6.34 -8.71
CA ARG A 95 -6.50 -7.70 -9.27
C ARG A 95 -7.70 -8.48 -8.74
N LYS A 96 -8.00 -8.36 -7.44
CA LYS A 96 -9.21 -8.96 -6.84
C LYS A 96 -10.47 -8.40 -7.49
N ASN A 97 -10.54 -7.10 -7.74
CA ASN A 97 -11.73 -6.46 -8.32
C ASN A 97 -11.91 -6.78 -9.81
N VAL A 98 -10.81 -6.76 -10.58
CA VAL A 98 -10.80 -7.21 -11.98
C VAL A 98 -11.22 -8.67 -12.07
N ALA A 99 -10.69 -9.53 -11.20
CA ALA A 99 -11.08 -10.94 -11.15
C ALA A 99 -12.54 -11.14 -10.70
N LYS A 100 -13.09 -10.26 -9.86
CA LYS A 100 -14.51 -10.31 -9.47
C LYS A 100 -15.42 -9.90 -10.63
N SER A 101 -14.98 -8.98 -11.49
CA SER A 101 -15.78 -8.47 -12.62
C SER A 101 -15.70 -9.39 -13.85
N TYR A 102 -14.52 -9.91 -14.17
CA TYR A 102 -14.28 -10.74 -15.37
C TYR A 102 -13.96 -12.19 -15.05
N GLY A 103 -12.97 -12.40 -14.17
CA GLY A 103 -12.60 -13.69 -13.58
C GLY A 103 -12.65 -14.90 -14.51
N LEU A 104 -13.09 -16.02 -13.95
CA LEU A 104 -13.13 -17.31 -14.65
C LEU A 104 -14.20 -17.37 -15.75
N SER A 105 -15.27 -16.56 -15.68
CA SER A 105 -16.31 -16.53 -16.71
C SER A 105 -15.75 -16.00 -18.03
N ALA A 106 -15.05 -14.86 -17.99
CA ALA A 106 -14.40 -14.29 -19.16
C ALA A 106 -13.29 -15.20 -19.71
N LEU A 107 -12.47 -15.77 -18.82
CA LEU A 107 -11.38 -16.67 -19.22
C LEU A 107 -11.88 -17.96 -19.89
N LYS A 108 -13.03 -18.51 -19.48
CA LYS A 108 -13.59 -19.70 -20.13
C LYS A 108 -14.22 -19.39 -21.48
N GLY A 109 -14.84 -18.22 -21.63
CA GLY A 109 -15.62 -17.86 -22.82
C GLY A 109 -14.81 -17.24 -23.95
N ALA A 110 -13.77 -16.48 -23.64
CA ALA A 110 -13.13 -15.60 -24.63
C ALA A 110 -11.59 -15.63 -24.63
N TRP A 111 -10.95 -16.23 -23.63
CA TRP A 111 -9.49 -16.36 -23.63
C TRP A 111 -9.06 -17.62 -24.39
N ASP A 112 -8.15 -17.45 -25.33
CA ASP A 112 -7.58 -18.50 -26.21
C ASP A 112 -6.67 -19.49 -25.47
N ARG A 113 -6.49 -19.33 -24.15
CA ARG A 113 -5.58 -20.09 -23.28
C ARG A 113 -4.12 -19.95 -23.66
N ASN A 114 -3.78 -18.90 -24.42
CA ASN A 114 -2.42 -18.56 -24.77
C ASN A 114 -2.02 -17.25 -24.08
N GLY A 115 -0.76 -17.15 -23.64
CA GLY A 115 -0.24 -15.96 -22.96
C GLY A 115 -0.67 -15.83 -21.49
N ASP A 116 -0.62 -14.60 -20.98
CA ASP A 116 -0.93 -14.28 -19.58
C ASP A 116 -2.43 -13.97 -19.39
N PRO A 117 -3.15 -14.74 -18.56
CA PRO A 117 -4.57 -14.50 -18.30
C PRO A 117 -4.83 -13.14 -17.62
N TRP A 118 -3.87 -12.59 -16.87
CA TRP A 118 -4.03 -11.26 -16.27
C TRP A 118 -4.02 -10.18 -17.33
N SER A 119 -3.07 -10.23 -18.27
CA SER A 119 -3.02 -9.31 -19.40
C SER A 119 -4.34 -9.32 -20.18
N PHE A 120 -4.91 -10.49 -20.46
CA PHE A 120 -6.23 -10.60 -21.08
C PHE A 120 -7.34 -9.91 -20.26
N MET A 121 -7.44 -10.20 -18.95
CA MET A 121 -8.47 -9.59 -18.09
C MET A 121 -8.31 -8.08 -17.95
N PHE A 122 -7.07 -7.57 -17.89
CA PHE A 122 -6.81 -6.14 -17.81
C PHE A 122 -7.14 -5.41 -19.12
N GLU A 123 -6.91 -6.04 -20.27
CA GLU A 123 -7.34 -5.49 -21.56
C GLU A 123 -8.86 -5.45 -21.69
N LEU A 124 -9.58 -6.48 -21.20
CA LEU A 124 -11.04 -6.42 -21.11
C LEU A 124 -11.50 -5.26 -20.21
N ALA A 125 -10.95 -5.16 -19.00
CA ALA A 125 -11.26 -4.08 -18.07
C ALA A 125 -10.96 -2.68 -18.63
N LYS A 126 -9.93 -2.55 -19.46
CA LYS A 126 -9.59 -1.31 -20.17
C LYS A 126 -10.58 -1.00 -21.30
N ARG A 127 -11.05 -2.00 -22.04
CA ARG A 127 -12.03 -1.83 -23.12
C ARG A 127 -13.41 -1.42 -22.59
N ASP A 128 -13.82 -1.99 -21.47
CA ASP A 128 -15.10 -1.68 -20.80
C ASP A 128 -15.03 -0.40 -19.97
N ARG A 129 -13.87 0.28 -19.94
CA ARG A 129 -13.69 1.51 -19.18
C ARG A 129 -14.74 2.56 -19.61
N PRO A 130 -15.49 3.16 -18.67
CA PRO A 130 -16.47 4.19 -19.01
C PRO A 130 -15.87 5.35 -19.78
N SER A 131 -16.66 5.93 -20.70
CA SER A 131 -16.26 7.16 -21.39
C SER A 131 -16.00 8.28 -20.37
N GLY A 132 -14.88 9.00 -20.54
CA GLY A 132 -14.44 10.04 -19.60
C GLY A 132 -13.68 9.55 -18.37
N ALA A 133 -13.55 8.24 -18.13
CA ALA A 133 -12.75 7.75 -17.02
C ALA A 133 -11.23 7.88 -17.30
N SER A 134 -10.48 8.25 -16.26
CA SER A 134 -9.03 8.42 -16.29
C SER A 134 -8.27 7.16 -16.73
N ASP A 135 -7.07 7.36 -17.32
CA ASP A 135 -6.12 6.28 -17.65
C ASP A 135 -5.57 5.51 -16.45
N LEU A 136 -5.84 5.99 -15.24
CA LEU A 136 -5.62 5.24 -14.02
C LEU A 136 -6.52 3.99 -13.93
N VAL A 137 -7.67 3.98 -14.60
CA VAL A 137 -8.55 2.81 -14.69
C VAL A 137 -8.12 1.94 -15.88
N PRO A 138 -7.90 0.61 -15.71
CA PRO A 138 -8.13 -0.21 -14.51
C PRO A 138 -6.88 -0.47 -13.66
N TYR A 139 -5.75 0.17 -13.96
CA TYR A 139 -4.45 -0.31 -13.48
C TYR A 139 -4.02 0.21 -12.11
N TRP A 140 -4.46 1.41 -11.74
CA TRP A 140 -4.23 2.05 -10.44
C TRP A 140 -5.54 2.18 -9.65
N LEU A 141 -6.66 2.35 -10.36
CA LEU A 141 -7.99 2.48 -9.80
C LEU A 141 -8.92 1.47 -10.48
N TYR A 142 -9.57 0.61 -9.69
CA TYR A 142 -10.62 -0.27 -10.19
C TYR A 142 -11.55 -0.63 -9.03
N GLU A 143 -12.39 0.33 -8.65
CA GLU A 143 -13.33 0.19 -7.55
C GLU A 143 -14.67 -0.31 -8.07
N ILE A 144 -15.22 -1.30 -7.38
CA ILE A 144 -16.52 -1.90 -7.70
C ILE A 144 -17.31 -2.02 -6.41
N GLU A 145 -18.64 -2.08 -6.52
CA GLU A 145 -19.50 -2.24 -5.36
C GLU A 145 -19.18 -3.55 -4.59
N GLY A 146 -18.93 -3.42 -3.29
CA GLY A 146 -18.47 -4.52 -2.45
C GLY A 146 -17.12 -5.13 -2.91
N GLY A 147 -16.29 -4.35 -3.59
CA GLY A 147 -14.94 -4.73 -4.01
C GLY A 147 -13.93 -4.75 -2.86
N ALA A 148 -12.75 -5.28 -3.15
CA ALA A 148 -11.58 -5.17 -2.31
C ALA A 148 -10.98 -3.76 -2.39
N GLN A 149 -10.43 -3.28 -1.27
CA GLN A 149 -9.70 -2.03 -1.17
C GLN A 149 -8.35 -2.27 -0.50
N ILE A 150 -7.45 -1.30 -0.59
CA ILE A 150 -6.24 -1.32 0.21
C ILE A 150 -6.59 -0.93 1.65
N GLU A 151 -6.45 -1.88 2.56
CA GLU A 151 -6.72 -1.69 3.97
C GLU A 151 -5.50 -1.12 4.69
N ARG A 152 -5.73 -0.05 5.46
CA ARG A 152 -4.72 0.59 6.30
C ARG A 152 -5.22 0.53 7.73
N ARG A 153 -4.58 -0.30 8.55
CA ARG A 153 -5.01 -0.56 9.93
C ARG A 153 -3.99 0.05 10.88
N VAL A 154 -4.50 0.73 11.90
CA VAL A 154 -3.70 1.29 13.00
C VAL A 154 -4.33 0.83 14.30
N PRO A 155 -3.64 0.02 15.13
CA PRO A 155 -4.16 -0.40 16.42
C PRO A 155 -4.09 0.77 17.41
N LEU A 156 -5.17 1.54 17.52
CA LEU A 156 -5.25 2.67 18.44
C LEU A 156 -5.70 2.19 19.83
N LEU A 157 -4.82 2.34 20.81
CA LEU A 157 -5.18 2.11 22.22
C LEU A 157 -5.89 3.34 22.80
N ALA A 158 -6.94 3.11 23.59
CA ALA A 158 -7.70 4.18 24.23
C ALA A 158 -6.79 5.06 25.11
N PHE A 159 -6.97 6.38 25.04
CA PHE A 159 -6.18 7.39 25.75
C PHE A 159 -4.67 7.39 25.42
N SER A 160 -4.25 6.69 24.35
CA SER A 160 -2.88 6.77 23.86
C SER A 160 -2.59 8.11 23.22
N ARG A 161 -1.34 8.57 23.35
CA ARG A 161 -0.80 9.71 22.59
C ARG A 161 -0.85 9.49 21.08
N GLU A 162 -0.98 8.23 20.64
CA GLU A 162 -1.11 7.88 19.23
C GLU A 162 -2.43 8.34 18.60
N VAL A 163 -3.51 8.45 19.38
CA VAL A 163 -4.81 8.91 18.85
C VAL A 163 -4.72 10.33 18.26
N PRO A 164 -4.31 11.37 19.01
CA PRO A 164 -4.17 12.71 18.45
C PRO A 164 -3.04 12.80 17.41
N HIS A 165 -1.99 11.98 17.54
CA HIS A 165 -0.92 11.89 16.54
C HIS A 165 -1.44 11.38 15.20
N PHE A 166 -2.25 10.31 15.20
CA PHE A 166 -2.85 9.76 13.99
C PHE A 166 -3.74 10.76 13.26
N HIS A 167 -4.57 11.50 13.98
CA HIS A 167 -5.41 12.54 13.39
C HIS A 167 -4.58 13.66 12.74
N ARG A 168 -3.49 14.07 13.38
CA ARG A 168 -2.56 15.06 12.81
C ARG A 168 -1.87 14.51 11.57
N LEU A 169 -1.37 13.28 11.64
CA LEU A 169 -0.69 12.61 10.54
C LEU A 169 -1.59 12.45 9.31
N LYS A 170 -2.87 12.10 9.49
CA LYS A 170 -3.86 12.06 8.41
C LYS A 170 -4.03 13.41 7.71
N ARG A 171 -4.12 14.51 8.48
CA ARG A 171 -4.24 15.86 7.90
C ARG A 171 -2.99 16.22 7.10
N MET A 172 -1.82 16.02 7.70
CA MET A 172 -0.55 16.27 7.04
C MET A 172 -0.39 15.45 5.76
N LEU A 173 -0.87 14.20 5.75
CA LEU A 173 -0.86 13.34 4.57
C LEU A 173 -1.74 13.90 3.43
N ALA A 174 -2.93 14.43 3.76
CA ALA A 174 -3.80 15.06 2.77
C ALA A 174 -3.12 16.29 2.14
N VAL A 175 -2.50 17.15 2.95
CA VAL A 175 -1.74 18.31 2.44
C VAL A 175 -0.58 17.86 1.57
N TYR A 176 0.17 16.86 2.03
CA TYR A 176 1.30 16.30 1.29
C TYR A 176 0.87 15.82 -0.09
N ARG A 177 -0.26 15.11 -0.19
CA ARG A 177 -0.80 14.62 -1.47
C ARG A 177 -1.25 15.74 -2.41
N LEU A 178 -1.78 16.85 -1.90
CA LEU A 178 -2.16 18.00 -2.73
C LEU A 178 -0.96 18.69 -3.37
N VAL A 179 0.14 18.79 -2.63
CA VAL A 179 1.35 19.49 -3.07
C VAL A 179 2.27 18.56 -3.88
N PHE A 180 1.99 17.27 -3.89
CA PHE A 180 2.79 16.30 -4.61
C PHE A 180 2.84 16.62 -6.11
N GLY A 181 4.04 16.65 -6.67
CA GLY A 181 4.28 17.01 -8.08
C GLY A 181 4.30 18.52 -8.37
N GLN A 182 4.06 19.39 -7.38
CA GLN A 182 4.17 20.85 -7.57
C GLN A 182 5.62 21.34 -7.51
N PRO A 183 5.98 22.46 -8.19
CA PRO A 183 7.25 23.14 -7.96
C PRO A 183 7.28 23.77 -6.54
N ARG A 184 8.44 23.75 -5.88
CA ARG A 184 8.63 24.28 -4.50
C ARG A 184 7.64 23.71 -3.47
N GLN A 185 7.61 22.38 -3.37
CA GLN A 185 6.67 21.65 -2.52
C GLN A 185 6.73 22.08 -1.04
N GLU A 186 7.92 22.38 -0.53
CA GLU A 186 8.11 22.78 0.86
C GLU A 186 7.39 24.09 1.19
N ASP A 187 7.52 25.11 0.33
CA ASP A 187 6.87 26.42 0.50
C ASP A 187 5.34 26.29 0.51
N LEU A 188 4.78 25.50 -0.41
CA LEU A 188 3.33 25.31 -0.51
C LEU A 188 2.79 24.46 0.66
N LEU A 189 3.54 23.45 1.09
CA LEU A 189 3.22 22.68 2.30
C LEU A 189 3.19 23.56 3.54
N GLU A 190 4.18 24.43 3.71
CA GLU A 190 4.25 25.36 4.84
C GLU A 190 3.06 26.34 4.82
N TYR A 191 2.76 26.94 3.67
CA TYR A 191 1.62 27.84 3.49
C TYR A 191 0.30 27.17 3.83
N LEU A 192 0.03 25.99 3.25
CA LEU A 192 -1.23 25.27 3.48
C LEU A 192 -1.34 24.81 4.94
N THR A 193 -0.27 24.28 5.52
CA THR A 193 -0.26 23.83 6.93
C THR A 193 -0.57 24.98 7.89
N ASN A 194 -0.06 26.19 7.60
CA ASN A 194 -0.36 27.39 8.38
C ASN A 194 -1.84 27.80 8.27
N GLN A 195 -2.47 27.65 7.10
CA GLN A 195 -3.91 27.88 6.94
C GLN A 195 -4.78 26.81 7.61
N MET A 196 -4.34 25.55 7.64
CA MET A 196 -5.08 24.41 8.21
C MET A 196 -5.18 24.40 9.75
N ASN A 197 -4.45 25.27 10.45
CA ASN A 197 -4.64 25.47 11.89
C ASN A 197 -6.00 26.11 12.21
N ASN A 198 -6.69 26.67 11.20
CA ASN A 198 -8.10 27.04 11.27
C ASN A 198 -8.96 25.91 10.67
N THR A 199 -10.04 25.57 11.37
CA THR A 199 -10.90 24.39 11.20
C THR A 199 -11.19 24.00 9.74
N PHE A 200 -10.74 22.81 9.34
CA PHE A 200 -10.84 22.30 7.96
C PHE A 200 -12.08 21.42 7.75
N SER A 201 -12.76 21.54 6.60
CA SER A 201 -13.83 20.64 6.15
C SER A 201 -13.38 19.80 4.94
N GLU A 202 -13.91 18.57 4.77
CA GLU A 202 -13.58 17.72 3.60
C GLU A 202 -13.95 18.37 2.26
N SER A 203 -14.91 19.31 2.24
CA SER A 203 -15.32 20.05 1.04
C SER A 203 -14.28 21.03 0.51
N ASP A 204 -13.34 21.50 1.33
CA ASP A 204 -12.33 22.47 0.90
C ASP A 204 -11.23 21.80 0.04
N LEU A 205 -10.98 20.49 0.27
CA LEU A 205 -9.96 19.72 -0.46
C LEU A 205 -10.27 19.58 -1.95
N SER A 206 -11.55 19.41 -2.31
CA SER A 206 -11.96 19.32 -3.71
C SER A 206 -11.79 20.64 -4.47
N GLN A 207 -11.82 21.79 -3.78
CA GLN A 207 -11.64 23.09 -4.42
C GLN A 207 -10.18 23.40 -4.74
N TRP A 208 -9.24 22.81 -3.99
CA TRP A 208 -7.80 23.07 -4.13
C TRP A 208 -7.09 22.03 -4.99
N GLN A 209 -7.76 20.93 -5.32
CA GLN A 209 -7.22 19.92 -6.20
C GLN A 209 -7.14 20.48 -7.62
N ILE A 210 -5.93 20.57 -8.15
CA ILE A 210 -5.74 20.86 -9.57
C ILE A 210 -6.20 19.62 -10.34
N SER A 211 -7.33 19.74 -11.05
CA SER A 211 -7.76 18.70 -12.00
C SER A 211 -6.95 18.85 -13.28
N LEU A 212 -6.21 17.80 -13.62
CA LEU A 212 -5.53 17.64 -14.91
C LEU A 212 -6.34 16.76 -15.87
N GLU A 213 -7.62 16.56 -15.58
CA GLU A 213 -8.51 15.82 -16.47
C GLU A 213 -8.61 16.56 -17.82
N PRO A 214 -8.57 15.84 -18.95
CA PRO A 214 -8.79 16.46 -20.23
C PRO A 214 -10.18 17.11 -20.25
N PRO A 215 -10.35 18.27 -20.92
CA PRO A 215 -11.66 18.88 -21.04
C PRO A 215 -12.64 17.90 -21.68
N ILE A 216 -13.84 17.83 -21.11
CA ILE A 216 -14.94 17.05 -21.70
C ILE A 216 -15.35 17.78 -22.98
N GLU A 217 -15.19 17.14 -24.14
CA GLU A 217 -15.71 17.63 -25.42
C GLU A 217 -17.24 17.68 -25.44
#